data_AF-A0A1B6IE59-F1
#
_entry.id   AF-A0A1B6IE59-F1
#
_cell.length_a   1.000
_cell.length_b   1.000
_cell.length_c   1.000
_cell.angle_alpha   90.00
_cell.angle_beta   90.00
_cell.angle_gamma   90.00
#
_symmetry.space_group_name_H-M   'P 1'
#
loop_
_entity.id
_entity.type
_entity.pdbx_description
1 polymer ?
#
loop_
_entity_poly.entity_id
_entity_poly.type
_entity_poly.pdbx_seq_one_letter_code
_entity_poly.pdbx_strand_id
1 'polypeptide(L)'
;PVRMYQQGNAVEPMQVDAPLEDNDNTEEDPYLVENPTLDLESYANSYTGLARLYRLMYIADHCPPLRVEALKMAINYVMQTYNVNLYQQLHKKLQENIGGMSLPDVASGGA
;
A
#
# COMPACT_ATOMS: atom_id res chain seq x y z
N PRO A 1 -67.81 -34.76 1.73
CA PRO A 1 -66.61 -34.40 0.94
C PRO A 1 -65.32 -34.56 1.77
N VAL A 2 -64.51 -35.57 1.44
CA VAL A 2 -63.24 -35.89 2.10
C VAL A 2 -62.11 -35.49 1.15
N ARG A 3 -61.28 -34.51 1.53
CA ARG A 3 -60.13 -34.05 0.72
C ARG A 3 -58.85 -34.76 1.18
N MET A 4 -58.41 -35.64 0.28
CA MET A 4 -57.13 -36.31 0.06
C MET A 4 -55.90 -35.85 0.87
N TYR A 5 -55.16 -36.84 1.37
CA TYR A 5 -53.76 -36.78 1.76
C TYR A 5 -52.87 -36.48 0.54
N GLN A 6 -52.05 -35.42 0.57
CA GLN A 6 -50.78 -35.37 -0.16
C GLN A 6 -49.98 -34.16 0.32
N GLN A 7 -48.84 -34.39 0.98
CA GLN A 7 -47.57 -33.80 0.51
C GLN A 7 -46.45 -34.52 1.27
N GLY A 8 -45.82 -35.46 0.58
CA GLY A 8 -44.56 -36.04 1.04
C GLY A 8 -43.48 -34.96 1.06
N ASN A 9 -42.59 -35.08 2.04
CA ASN A 9 -41.29 -34.41 2.10
C ASN A 9 -40.64 -34.29 0.71
N ALA A 10 -40.37 -33.06 0.29
CA ALA A 10 -39.36 -32.77 -0.71
C ALA A 10 -38.43 -31.73 -0.08
N VAL A 11 -37.47 -32.21 0.72
CA VAL A 11 -36.32 -31.39 1.12
C VAL A 11 -35.36 -31.46 -0.05
N GLU A 12 -35.18 -30.35 -0.75
CA GLU A 12 -34.22 -30.27 -1.85
C GLU A 12 -32.80 -30.58 -1.32
N PRO A 13 -31.98 -31.37 -2.03
CA PRO A 13 -30.62 -31.60 -1.61
C PRO A 13 -29.87 -30.27 -1.60
N MET A 14 -29.27 -29.89 -0.46
CA MET A 14 -28.37 -28.74 -0.39
C MET A 14 -27.34 -28.87 -1.51
N GLN A 15 -27.37 -27.91 -2.44
CA GLN A 15 -26.33 -27.82 -3.46
C GLN A 15 -25.02 -27.52 -2.73
N VAL A 16 -24.00 -28.35 -2.96
CA VAL A 16 -22.64 -28.06 -2.51
C VAL A 16 -22.17 -26.86 -3.30
N ASP A 17 -22.06 -25.70 -2.65
CA ASP A 17 -21.49 -24.51 -3.28
C ASP A 17 -20.09 -24.86 -3.79
N ALA A 18 -19.82 -24.53 -5.06
CA ALA A 18 -18.49 -24.67 -5.63
C ALA A 18 -17.50 -23.89 -4.73
N PRO A 19 -16.31 -24.44 -4.42
CA PRO A 19 -15.31 -23.68 -3.69
C PRO A 19 -15.07 -22.39 -4.47
N LEU A 20 -15.19 -21.26 -3.77
CA LEU A 20 -14.77 -19.97 -4.30
C LEU A 20 -13.32 -20.16 -4.76
N GLU A 21 -13.07 -20.06 -6.05
CA GLU A 21 -11.71 -19.98 -6.55
C GLU A 21 -11.14 -18.67 -6.00
N ASP A 22 -10.43 -18.75 -4.89
CA ASP A 22 -9.67 -17.63 -4.33
C ASP A 22 -8.61 -17.25 -5.37
N ASN A 23 -8.97 -16.29 -6.22
CA ASN A 23 -8.06 -15.68 -7.17
C ASN A 23 -7.02 -14.88 -6.37
N ASP A 24 -5.86 -15.49 -6.13
CA ASP A 24 -4.71 -14.93 -5.40
C ASP A 24 -4.07 -13.70 -6.09
N ASN A 25 -4.63 -13.25 -7.23
CA ASN A 25 -4.18 -12.09 -7.98
C ASN A 25 -4.86 -10.79 -7.51
N THR A 26 -4.89 -10.55 -6.20
CA THR A 26 -5.37 -9.27 -5.66
C THR A 26 -4.26 -8.24 -5.81
N GLU A 27 -4.31 -7.42 -6.87
CA GLU A 27 -3.45 -6.24 -6.98
C GLU A 27 -3.75 -5.32 -5.78
N GLU A 28 -2.75 -5.03 -4.95
CA GLU A 28 -2.95 -4.17 -3.77
C GLU A 28 -3.43 -2.78 -4.21
N ASP A 29 -4.59 -2.35 -3.71
CA ASP A 29 -5.16 -1.06 -4.04
C ASP A 29 -4.19 0.09 -3.69
N PRO A 30 -4.06 1.11 -4.56
CA PRO A 30 -3.21 2.25 -4.27
C PRO A 30 -3.69 3.00 -3.02
N TYR A 31 -2.78 3.25 -2.08
CA TYR A 31 -3.07 4.03 -0.87
C TYR A 31 -3.52 5.45 -1.22
N LEU A 32 -4.76 5.80 -0.90
CA LEU A 32 -5.29 7.15 -1.02
C LEU A 32 -5.29 7.85 0.34
N VAL A 33 -4.57 8.98 0.45
CA VAL A 33 -4.56 9.84 1.64
C VAL A 33 -4.77 11.29 1.17
N GLU A 34 -5.95 11.86 1.39
CA GLU A 34 -6.30 13.20 0.86
C GLU A 34 -5.81 14.35 1.74
N ASN A 35 -5.75 14.18 3.07
CA ASN A 35 -5.39 15.27 3.99
C ASN A 35 -4.64 14.74 5.23
N PRO A 36 -3.33 14.49 5.15
CA PRO A 36 -2.57 14.04 6.31
C PRO A 36 -2.39 15.18 7.32
N THR A 37 -2.82 14.95 8.56
CA THR A 37 -2.61 15.88 9.70
C THR A 37 -1.39 15.50 10.55
N LEU A 38 -0.61 14.52 10.08
CA LEU A 38 0.54 13.98 10.81
C LEU A 38 1.72 14.95 10.69
N ASP A 39 2.21 15.42 11.84
CA ASP A 39 3.51 16.10 11.92
C ASP A 39 4.65 15.09 11.95
N LEU A 40 5.38 14.99 10.84
CA LEU A 40 6.47 14.03 10.67
C LEU A 40 7.63 14.28 11.63
N GLU A 41 7.93 15.54 11.96
CA GLU A 41 9.06 15.88 12.81
C GLU A 41 8.83 15.39 14.23
N SER A 42 7.71 15.81 14.84
CA SER A 42 7.32 15.39 16.17
C SER A 42 7.17 13.87 16.27
N TYR A 43 6.50 13.24 15.28
CA TYR A 43 6.35 11.79 15.26
C TYR A 43 7.69 11.06 15.18
N ALA A 44 8.58 11.45 14.27
CA ALA A 44 9.87 10.80 14.11
C ALA A 44 10.79 10.99 15.33
N ASN A 45 10.72 12.15 16.00
CA ASN A 45 11.51 12.45 17.20
C ASN A 45 11.08 11.63 18.42
N SER A 46 9.89 11.04 18.42
CA SER A 46 9.46 10.09 19.47
C SER A 46 10.15 8.72 19.39
N TYR A 47 10.89 8.44 18.31
CA TYR A 47 11.62 7.20 18.10
C TYR A 47 13.11 7.45 17.86
N THR A 48 13.92 6.42 18.10
CA THR A 48 15.38 6.46 17.90
C THR A 48 15.89 5.25 17.13
N GLY A 49 17.10 5.35 16.59
CA GLY A 49 17.78 4.27 15.88
C GLY A 49 16.98 3.73 14.69
N LEU A 50 17.01 2.40 14.52
CA LEU A 50 16.32 1.74 13.40
C LEU A 50 14.80 1.90 13.46
N ALA A 51 14.20 2.03 14.65
CA ALA A 51 12.76 2.22 14.78
C ALA A 51 12.30 3.51 14.08
N ARG A 52 13.03 4.62 14.26
CA ARG A 52 12.74 5.88 13.56
C ARG A 52 12.80 5.71 12.05
N LEU A 53 13.80 5.01 11.55
CA LEU A 53 13.99 4.76 10.11
C LEU A 53 12.85 3.92 9.53
N TYR A 54 12.51 2.80 10.17
CA TYR A 54 11.43 1.94 9.69
C TYR A 54 10.07 2.63 9.70
N ARG A 55 9.80 3.49 10.70
CA ARG A 55 8.56 4.27 10.74
C ARG A 55 8.48 5.30 9.62
N LEU A 56 9.57 6.03 9.35
CA LEU A 56 9.62 6.97 8.21
C LEU A 56 9.47 6.24 6.87
N MET A 57 10.11 5.07 6.71
CA MET A 57 9.95 4.25 5.50
C MET A 57 8.51 3.77 5.32
N TYR A 58 7.87 3.30 6.39
CA TYR A 58 6.48 2.86 6.34
C TYR A 58 5.54 3.98 5.90
N ILE A 59 5.70 5.18 6.47
CA ILE A 59 4.92 6.36 6.07
C ILE A 59 5.17 6.69 4.59
N ALA A 60 6.41 6.59 4.12
CA ALA A 60 6.73 6.83 2.73
C ALA A 60 5.97 5.88 1.77
N ASP A 61 5.76 4.63 2.17
CA ASP A 61 5.02 3.66 1.35
C ASP A 61 3.51 3.92 1.33
N HIS A 62 2.94 4.26 2.49
CA HIS A 62 1.48 4.26 2.68
C HIS A 62 0.84 5.66 2.59
N CYS A 63 1.64 6.73 2.61
CA CYS A 63 1.12 8.11 2.58
C CYS A 63 1.74 8.90 1.43
N PRO A 64 1.17 8.83 0.21
CA PRO A 64 1.71 9.51 -0.96
C PRO A 64 2.03 11.00 -0.76
N PRO A 65 1.17 11.81 -0.08
CA PRO A 65 1.47 13.24 0.10
C PRO A 65 2.70 13.52 0.96
N LEU A 66 3.00 12.64 1.94
CA LEU A 66 4.12 12.80 2.87
C LEU A 66 5.38 12.06 2.43
N ARG A 67 5.31 11.29 1.34
CA ARG A 67 6.34 10.34 0.93
C ARG A 67 7.71 10.97 0.74
N VAL A 68 7.77 12.05 -0.03
CA VAL A 68 9.04 12.71 -0.37
C VAL A 68 9.68 13.32 0.88
N GLU A 69 8.88 13.91 1.77
CA GLU A 69 9.37 14.50 3.00
C GLU A 69 9.87 13.44 3.98
N ALA A 70 9.11 12.35 4.18
CA ALA A 70 9.51 11.23 5.01
C ALA A 70 10.84 10.59 4.54
N LEU A 71 11.01 10.43 3.22
CA LEU A 71 12.26 9.93 2.63
C LEU A 71 13.44 10.88 2.88
N LYS A 72 13.26 12.20 2.72
CA LYS A 72 14.30 13.19 3.02
C LYS A 72 14.71 13.16 4.50
N MET A 73 13.74 13.06 5.42
CA MET A 73 14.02 12.92 6.85
C MET A 73 14.76 11.62 7.17
N ALA A 74 14.38 10.50 6.54
CA ALA A 74 15.06 9.22 6.73
C ALA A 74 16.51 9.26 6.24
N ILE A 75 16.76 9.89 5.09
CA ILE A 75 18.11 10.10 4.53
C ILE A 75 18.97 10.92 5.50
N ASN A 76 18.47 12.07 5.95
CA ASN A 76 19.21 12.93 6.90
C ASN A 76 19.55 12.19 8.20
N TYR A 77 18.68 11.30 8.66
CA TYR A 77 18.92 10.52 9.87
C TYR A 77 19.93 9.39 9.63
N VAL A 78 19.83 8.63 8.54
CA VAL A 78 20.76 7.53 8.25
C VAL A 78 22.18 8.02 7.95
N MET A 79 22.34 9.24 7.40
CA MET A 79 23.64 9.87 7.16
C MET A 79 24.45 10.10 8.44
N GLN A 80 23.80 10.12 9.61
CA GLN A 80 24.46 10.21 10.92
C GLN A 80 24.96 8.84 11.41
N THR A 81 24.80 7.79 10.61
CA THR A 81 25.19 6.41 10.89
C THR A 81 26.10 5.87 9.78
N TYR A 82 26.62 4.65 9.96
CA TYR A 82 27.45 3.97 8.95
C TYR A 82 26.67 2.98 8.06
N ASN A 83 25.34 3.05 8.03
CA ASN A 83 24.53 2.12 7.23
C ASN A 83 24.42 2.57 5.77
N VAL A 84 25.48 2.31 4.99
CA VAL A 84 25.57 2.67 3.57
C VAL A 84 24.49 2.00 2.72
N ASN A 85 24.15 0.75 3.04
CA ASN A 85 23.14 0.00 2.30
C ASN A 85 21.76 0.67 2.41
N LEU A 86 21.37 1.07 3.62
CA LEU A 86 20.10 1.76 3.83
C LEU A 86 20.10 3.16 3.20
N TYR A 87 21.22 3.88 3.27
CA TYR A 87 21.39 5.17 2.59
C TYR A 87 21.15 5.05 1.07
N GLN A 88 21.77 4.07 0.42
CA GLN A 88 21.60 3.83 -1.02
C GLN A 88 20.14 3.47 -1.38
N GLN A 89 19.52 2.59 -0.59
CA GLN A 89 18.11 2.20 -0.80
C GLN A 89 17.17 3.41 -0.71
N LEU A 90 17.33 4.24 0.32
CA LEU A 90 16.50 5.43 0.51
C LEU A 90 16.67 6.45 -0.62
N HIS A 91 17.90 6.67 -1.10
CA HIS A 91 18.15 7.55 -2.24
C HIS A 91 17.57 7.03 -3.55
N LYS A 92 17.69 5.73 -3.81
CA LYS A 92 17.06 5.11 -4.99
C LYS A 92 15.55 5.32 -4.98
N LYS A 93 14.91 5.04 -3.84
CA LYS A 93 13.47 5.22 -3.65
C LYS A 93 13.03 6.68 -3.80
N LEU A 94 13.84 7.62 -3.31
CA LEU A 94 13.60 9.05 -3.50
C LEU A 94 13.68 9.45 -4.98
N GLN A 95 14.67 8.95 -5.72
CA GLN A 95 14.82 9.20 -7.15
C GLN A 95 13.65 8.65 -7.95
N GLU A 96 13.11 7.48 -7.61
CA GLU A 96 11.92 6.91 -8.26
C GLU A 96 10.68 7.80 -8.06
N ASN A 97 10.53 8.40 -6.87
CA ASN A 97 9.37 9.24 -6.54
C ASN A 97 9.49 10.70 -7.00
N ILE A 98 10.70 11.21 -7.19
CA ILE A 98 10.93 12.55 -7.78
C ILE A 98 11.05 12.46 -9.31
N GLY A 99 11.73 11.43 -9.80
CA GLY A 99 12.01 11.20 -11.22
C GLY A 99 10.83 10.58 -11.99
N GLY A 100 9.95 9.84 -11.31
CA GLY A 100 8.66 9.42 -11.86
C GLY A 100 7.67 10.57 -12.10
N MET A 101 8.01 11.79 -11.66
CA MET A 101 7.27 13.01 -11.95
C MET A 101 7.61 13.59 -13.35
N SER A 102 8.44 12.91 -14.14
CA SER A 102 8.81 13.35 -15.50
C SER A 102 7.85 12.84 -16.58
N LEU A 103 6.95 13.76 -16.97
CA LEU A 103 6.36 13.99 -18.29
C LEU A 103 5.49 12.90 -18.95
N PRO A 104 4.28 13.25 -19.46
CA PRO A 104 3.55 12.39 -20.38
C PRO A 104 4.37 12.19 -21.65
N ASP A 105 4.52 10.95 -22.09
CA ASP A 105 5.14 10.60 -23.37
C ASP A 105 4.32 11.25 -24.50
N VAL A 106 4.82 12.36 -25.05
CA VAL A 106 4.26 13.07 -26.21
C VAL A 106 5.02 12.71 -27.48
N ALA A 107 5.58 11.51 -27.57
CA ALA A 107 6.38 11.05 -28.71
C ALA A 107 5.85 9.72 -29.28
N SER A 108 4.55 9.63 -29.55
CA SER A 108 4.00 8.55 -30.39
C SER A 108 2.87 9.04 -31.32
N GLY A 109 3.13 10.10 -32.10
CA GLY A 109 2.15 10.61 -33.06
C GLY A 109 2.75 11.50 -34.12
N GLY A 110 3.37 10.91 -35.14
CA GLY A 110 3.84 11.62 -36.33
C GLY A 110 4.35 10.65 -37.38
N ALA A 111 3.40 10.16 -38.19
CA ALA A 111 3.63 9.37 -39.40
C ALA A 111 4.36 10.17 -40.49
#